data_AF-A0A1A8PXB3-F1
#
_entry.id   AF-A0A1A8PXB3-F1
#
_cell.length_a   1.000
_cell.length_b   1.000
_cell.length_c   1.000
_cell.angle_alpha   90.00
_cell.angle_beta   90.00
_cell.angle_gamma   90.00
#
_symmetry.space_group_name_H-M   'P 1'
#
loop_
_entity.id
_entity.type
_entity.pdbx_description
1 polymer ?
#
loop_
_entity_poly.entity_id
_entity_poly.type
_entity_poly.pdbx_seq_one_letter_code
_entity_poly.pdbx_strand_id
1 'polypeptide(L)'
;CRKNSVPYIASLNAGYHFCGGSLISSTWVVSAAHCYKSRIQVRLGEHNIAVSEGTEQFIDSANVIRHPSYNSYNLDNDIMLIKL
;
A
#
# COMPACT_ATOMS: atom_id res chain seq x y z
N CYS A 1 -2.83 16.42 11.41
CA CYS A 1 -1.48 15.81 11.42
C CYS A 1 -0.52 16.70 10.63
N ARG A 2 0.78 16.73 10.95
CA ARG A 2 1.76 17.48 10.15
C ARG A 2 1.96 16.78 8.81
N LYS A 3 1.89 17.53 7.71
CA LYS A 3 2.13 17.02 6.35
C LYS A 3 3.44 16.25 6.28
N ASN A 4 3.40 15.06 5.68
CA ASN A 4 4.55 14.17 5.46
C ASN A 4 5.34 13.77 6.71
N SER A 5 4.73 13.84 7.90
CA SER A 5 5.37 13.42 9.16
C SER A 5 5.52 11.90 9.32
N VAL A 6 4.86 11.11 8.47
CA VAL A 6 4.92 9.64 8.45
C VAL A 6 5.40 9.18 7.07
N PRO A 7 6.70 9.32 6.74
CA PRO A 7 7.20 9.22 5.37
C PRO A 7 7.12 7.80 4.77
N TYR A 8 6.97 6.78 5.61
CA TYR A 8 6.83 5.39 5.20
C TYR A 8 5.39 4.99 4.90
N ILE A 9 4.38 5.83 5.18
CA ILE A 9 2.99 5.48 4.91
C ILE A 9 2.70 5.50 3.40
N ALA A 10 2.00 4.46 2.94
CA ALA A 10 1.57 4.34 1.56
C ALA A 10 0.04 4.20 1.50
N SER A 11 -0.57 4.82 0.49
CA SER A 11 -1.97 4.61 0.14
C SER A 11 -2.05 3.59 -1.00
N LEU A 12 -2.81 2.51 -0.79
CA LEU A 12 -3.09 1.53 -1.83
C LEU A 12 -4.34 1.95 -2.58
N ASN A 13 -4.20 2.15 -3.89
CA ASN A 13 -5.25 2.71 -4.74
C ASN A 13 -5.60 1.77 -5.90
N ALA A 14 -6.89 1.63 -6.19
CA ALA A 14 -7.42 0.89 -7.34
C ALA A 14 -8.54 1.67 -8.04
N GLY A 15 -8.29 2.96 -8.30
CA GLY A 15 -9.29 3.96 -8.68
C GLY A 15 -9.84 4.76 -7.49
N TYR A 16 -9.67 4.21 -6.28
CA TYR A 16 -9.95 4.85 -4.99
C TYR A 16 -9.01 4.28 -3.93
N HIS A 17 -8.80 5.03 -2.84
CA HIS A 17 -8.07 4.53 -1.67
C HIS A 17 -8.87 3.41 -0.99
N PHE A 18 -8.26 2.25 -0.79
CA PHE A 18 -8.96 1.11 -0.15
C PHE A 18 -8.19 0.50 1.03
N CYS A 19 -6.86 0.68 1.10
CA CYS A 19 -6.02 0.19 2.18
C CYS A 19 -4.77 1.05 2.36
N GLY A 20 -4.10 0.89 3.50
CA GLY A 20 -2.76 1.42 3.75
C GLY A 20 -1.66 0.39 3.47
N GLY A 21 -0.42 0.87 3.46
CA GLY A 21 0.79 0.05 3.45
C GLY A 21 1.95 0.80 4.11
N SER A 22 3.05 0.09 4.34
CA SER A 22 4.30 0.68 4.84
C SER A 22 5.44 0.38 3.86
N LEU A 23 6.12 1.43 3.41
CA LEU A 23 7.33 1.32 2.59
C LEU A 23 8.48 0.80 3.46
N ILE A 24 8.97 -0.40 3.15
CA ILE A 24 10.06 -1.06 3.90
C ILE A 24 11.40 -1.02 3.16
N SER A 25 11.37 -0.71 1.86
CA SER A 25 12.54 -0.40 1.04
C SER A 25 12.13 0.44 -0.17
N SER A 26 13.07 0.88 -0.99
CA SER A 26 12.77 1.67 -2.20
C SER A 26 11.87 0.97 -3.22
N THR A 27 11.74 -0.37 -3.16
CA THR A 27 10.93 -1.15 -4.11
C THR A 27 9.93 -2.10 -3.46
N TRP A 28 9.72 -2.00 -2.15
CA TRP A 28 8.83 -2.93 -1.42
C TRP A 28 7.96 -2.21 -0.40
N VAL A 29 6.68 -2.54 -0.44
CA VAL A 29 5.67 -2.15 0.55
C VAL A 29 5.12 -3.40 1.23
N VAL A 30 4.97 -3.36 2.55
CA VAL A 30 4.21 -4.35 3.32
C VAL A 30 2.79 -3.83 3.58
N SER A 31 1.80 -4.70 3.49
CA SER A 31 0.39 -4.41 3.79
C SER A 31 -0.29 -5.69 4.32
N ALA A 32 -1.60 -5.63 4.53
CA ALA A 32 -2.41 -6.77 4.93
C ALA A 32 -2.78 -7.65 3.72
N ALA A 33 -2.90 -8.96 3.91
CA ALA A 33 -3.27 -9.90 2.86
C ALA A 33 -4.73 -9.75 2.41
N HIS A 34 -5.64 -9.37 3.32
CA HIS A 34 -7.03 -9.11 2.98
C HIS A 34 -7.19 -7.89 2.05
N CYS A 35 -6.19 -7.01 1.97
CA CYS A 35 -6.13 -5.89 1.03
C CYS A 35 -5.76 -6.30 -0.41
N TYR A 36 -5.58 -7.59 -0.68
CA TYR A 36 -5.15 -8.06 -2.00
C TYR A 36 -6.09 -7.63 -3.14
N LYS A 37 -5.49 -7.08 -4.19
CA LYS A 37 -6.09 -6.87 -5.52
C LYS A 37 -5.03 -7.22 -6.57
N SER A 38 -5.47 -7.60 -7.77
CA SER A 38 -4.57 -7.99 -8.87
C SER A 38 -3.78 -6.81 -9.47
N ARG A 39 -4.27 -5.58 -9.31
CA ARG A 39 -3.60 -4.34 -9.72
C ARG A 39 -3.76 -3.32 -8.60
N ILE A 40 -2.64 -2.80 -8.10
CA ILE A 40 -2.61 -1.80 -7.05
C ILE A 40 -1.66 -0.69 -7.50
N GLN A 41 -2.14 0.55 -7.50
CA GLN A 41 -1.28 1.73 -7.58
C GLN A 41 -0.90 2.13 -6.16
N VAL A 42 0.39 2.06 -5.85
CA VAL A 42 0.94 2.54 -4.58
C VAL A 42 1.18 4.04 -4.70
N ARG A 43 0.58 4.81 -3.78
CA ARG A 43 0.78 6.26 -3.67
C ARG A 43 1.57 6.59 -2.42
N LEU A 44 2.78 7.12 -2.61
CA LEU A 44 3.70 7.54 -1.55
C LEU A 44 3.71 9.07 -1.45
N GLY A 45 4.07 9.61 -0.28
CA GLY A 45 4.16 11.06 -0.08
C GLY A 45 2.82 11.80 -0.03
N GLU A 46 1.73 11.04 0.17
CA GLU A 46 0.36 11.55 0.34
C GLU A 46 0.17 12.10 1.76
N HIS A 47 -0.52 13.25 1.87
CA HIS A 47 -1.11 13.68 3.14
C HIS A 47 -2.61 13.93 3.00
N ASN A 48 -3.03 14.64 1.95
CA ASN A 48 -4.44 14.72 1.54
C ASN A 48 -4.67 13.96 0.23
N ILE A 49 -5.19 12.74 0.33
CA ILE A 49 -5.43 11.83 -0.82
C ILE A 49 -6.42 12.35 -1.88
N ALA A 50 -7.12 13.46 -1.62
CA ALA A 50 -8.04 14.10 -2.55
C ALA A 50 -7.40 15.25 -3.35
N VAL A 51 -6.17 15.67 -3.02
CA VAL A 51 -5.49 16.82 -3.62
C VAL A 51 -4.07 16.42 -4.01
N SER A 52 -3.64 16.80 -5.21
CA SER A 52 -2.22 16.69 -5.58
C SER A 52 -1.45 17.82 -4.91
N GLU A 53 -0.56 17.49 -3.97
CA GLU A 53 0.21 18.46 -3.21
C GLU A 53 1.67 18.59 -3.67
N GLY A 54 2.05 17.88 -4.73
CA GLY A 54 3.33 17.96 -5.44
C GLY A 54 4.44 17.07 -4.88
N THR A 55 4.19 16.34 -3.79
CA THR A 55 5.17 15.42 -3.19
C THR A 55 4.90 13.96 -3.52
N GLU A 56 3.79 13.68 -4.18
CA GLU A 56 3.28 12.34 -4.38
C GLU A 56 4.06 11.57 -5.46
N GLN A 57 4.25 10.27 -5.23
CA GLN A 57 4.74 9.33 -6.25
C GLN A 57 3.70 8.25 -6.44
N PHE A 58 3.23 8.08 -7.67
CA PHE A 58 2.25 7.06 -8.05
C PHE A 58 2.94 5.97 -8.85
N ILE A 59 3.00 4.76 -8.29
CA ILE A 59 3.75 3.63 -8.85
C ILE A 59 2.83 2.41 -8.92
N ASP A 60 2.66 1.83 -10.10
CA ASP A 60 1.87 0.62 -10.26
C ASP A 60 2.65 -0.60 -9.77
N SER A 61 1.99 -1.52 -9.07
CA SER A 61 2.63 -2.72 -8.53
C SER A 61 3.14 -3.64 -9.63
N ALA A 62 4.43 -4.00 -9.59
CA ALA A 62 4.99 -5.07 -10.41
C ALA A 62 4.54 -6.47 -9.94
N ASN A 63 4.36 -6.68 -8.63
CA ASN A 63 3.87 -7.94 -8.08
C ASN A 63 3.16 -7.73 -6.73
N VAL A 64 2.18 -8.57 -6.41
CA VAL A 64 1.40 -8.54 -5.17
C VAL A 64 1.35 -9.96 -4.59
N ILE A 65 2.01 -10.17 -3.45
CA ILE A 65 2.31 -11.49 -2.90
C ILE A 65 1.69 -11.61 -1.51
N ARG A 66 0.56 -12.31 -1.39
CA ARG A 66 -0.01 -12.67 -0.08
C ARG A 66 0.86 -13.71 0.61
N HIS A 67 0.84 -13.71 1.93
CA HIS A 67 1.40 -14.82 2.70
C HIS A 67 0.75 -16.14 2.24
N PRO A 68 1.53 -17.21 1.97
CA PRO A 68 1.00 -18.46 1.42
C PRO A 68 0.01 -19.16 2.36
N SER A 69 0.11 -18.90 3.66
CA SER A 69 -0.79 -19.42 4.70
C SER A 69 -1.88 -18.43 5.13
N TYR A 70 -2.13 -17.36 4.37
CA TYR A 70 -3.23 -16.43 4.69
C TYR A 70 -4.57 -17.16 4.70
N ASN A 71 -5.31 -17.02 5.80
CA ASN A 71 -6.65 -17.58 5.94
C ASN A 71 -7.69 -16.47 6.06
N SER A 72 -8.56 -16.34 5.06
CA SER A 72 -9.59 -15.30 5.02
C SER A 72 -10.73 -15.49 6.02
N TYR A 73 -10.86 -16.67 6.64
CA TYR A 73 -11.91 -16.93 7.61
C TYR A 73 -11.57 -16.39 9.01
N ASN A 74 -10.31 -16.51 9.43
CA ASN A 74 -9.86 -16.11 10.77
C ASN A 74 -8.79 -15.00 10.77
N LEU A 75 -8.36 -14.54 9.58
CA LEU A 75 -7.31 -13.53 9.37
C LEU A 75 -5.91 -13.97 9.82
N ASP A 76 -5.67 -15.28 9.98
CA ASP A 76 -4.32 -15.77 10.24
C ASP A 76 -3.40 -15.44 9.07
N ASN A 77 -2.19 -14.99 9.38
CA ASN A 77 -1.16 -14.59 8.42
C ASN A 77 -1.63 -13.47 7.47
N ASP A 78 -2.36 -12.48 7.99
CA ASP A 78 -2.84 -11.32 7.25
C ASP A 78 -1.71 -10.31 6.92
N ILE A 79 -0.76 -10.77 6.09
CA ILE A 79 0.38 -9.99 5.62
C ILE A 79 0.63 -10.25 4.13
N MET A 80 1.02 -9.19 3.42
CA MET A 80 1.27 -9.19 1.98
C MET A 80 2.43 -8.25 1.65
N LEU A 81 3.22 -8.64 0.65
CA LEU A 81 4.26 -7.81 0.06
C LEU A 81 3.82 -7.31 -1.31
N ILE A 82 4.08 -6.05 -1.58
CA ILE A 82 3.88 -5.42 -2.88
C ILE A 82 5.26 -4.99 -3.39
N LYS A 83 5.64 -5.49 -4.56
CA LYS A 83 6.80 -5.02 -5.29
C LYS A 83 6.36 -3.84 -6.17
N LEU A 84 7.06 -2.72 -6.04
CA LEU A 84 6.89 -1.54 -6.89
C LEU A 84 7.49 -1.79 -8.28
#